data_AF-A0A5C9ETR2-F1
#
_entry.id   AF-A0A5C9ETR2-F1
#
_cell.length_a   1.000
_cell.length_b   1.000
_cell.length_c   1.000
_cell.angle_alpha   90.00
_cell.angle_beta   90.00
_cell.angle_gamma   90.00
#
_symmetry.space_group_name_H-M   'P 1'
#
loop_
_entity.id
_entity.type
_entity.pdbx_description
1 polymer ?
#
loop_
_entity_poly.entity_id
_entity_poly.type
_entity_poly.pdbx_seq_one_letter_code
_entity_poly.pdbx_strand_id
1 'polypeptide(L)'
;MGCKYVLLNIDALLQKEYESAESIDELVENYNRAHEQDNSLLDSNTEFFAHCFNLHAWVEHEYDTPLLDVRLAFPLLKALSEVGDVLAQTVFKEEIAKRCRSGFFSVIEYLNHE
;
A
#
# COMPACT_ATOMS: atom_id res chain seq x y z
N MET A 1 1.46 11.72 -3.47
CA MET A 1 1.73 11.82 -2.01
C MET A 1 2.28 10.46 -1.61
N GLY A 2 3.56 10.35 -1.26
CA GLY A 2 4.22 9.04 -1.01
C GLY A 2 3.88 8.44 0.36
N CYS A 3 4.32 7.20 0.61
CA CYS A 3 4.29 6.58 1.93
C CYS A 3 5.06 7.47 2.92
N LYS A 4 4.41 7.86 4.02
CA LYS A 4 4.94 8.89 4.93
C LYS A 4 5.57 8.33 6.22
N TYR A 5 5.34 7.07 6.56
CA TYR A 5 5.79 6.49 7.83
C TYR A 5 5.72 4.96 7.82
N VAL A 6 6.48 4.34 8.73
CA VAL A 6 6.45 2.90 9.01
C VAL A 6 5.42 2.61 10.10
N LEU A 7 4.54 1.63 9.87
CA LEU A 7 3.61 1.13 10.88
C LEU A 7 4.34 0.18 11.83
N LEU A 8 4.47 0.58 13.09
CA LEU A 8 5.21 -0.19 14.11
C LEU A 8 4.39 -0.61 15.32
N ASN A 9 3.35 0.16 15.65
CA ASN A 9 2.65 -0.01 16.92
C ASN A 9 1.30 -0.68 16.72
N ILE A 10 1.34 -2.01 16.68
CA ILE A 10 0.16 -2.87 16.81
C ILE A 10 -0.21 -2.85 18.30
N ASP A 11 -1.11 -1.95 18.70
CA ASP A 11 -1.69 -1.98 20.05
C ASP A 11 -2.25 -3.39 20.33
N ALA A 12 -1.77 -4.04 21.38
CA ALA A 12 -2.21 -5.38 21.76
C ALA A 12 -3.73 -5.45 22.00
N LEU A 13 -4.37 -4.32 22.33
CA LEU A 13 -5.81 -4.21 22.49
C LEU A 13 -6.58 -4.26 21.16
N LEU A 14 -5.92 -3.95 20.04
CA LEU A 14 -6.48 -3.93 18.68
C LEU A 14 -6.11 -5.17 17.86
N GLN A 15 -5.46 -6.16 18.47
CA GLN A 15 -5.02 -7.40 17.79
C GLN A 15 -6.14 -8.05 16.96
N LYS A 16 -7.36 -8.09 17.49
CA LYS A 16 -8.51 -8.69 16.79
C LYS A 16 -8.95 -7.89 15.56
N GLU A 17 -8.82 -6.57 15.59
CA GLU A 17 -9.13 -5.70 14.45
C GLU A 17 -8.09 -5.88 13.34
N TYR A 18 -6.82 -6.04 13.72
CA TYR A 18 -5.72 -6.30 12.79
C TYR A 18 -5.79 -7.68 12.13
N GLU A 19 -6.17 -8.70 12.90
CA GLU A 19 -6.41 -10.05 12.36
C GLU A 19 -7.60 -10.10 11.39
N SER A 20 -8.52 -9.14 11.47
CA SER A 20 -9.71 -9.07 10.63
C SER A 20 -9.57 -8.18 9.38
N ALA A 21 -8.50 -7.41 9.28
CA ALA A 21 -8.31 -6.51 8.15
C ALA A 21 -7.81 -7.26 6.92
N GLU A 22 -8.38 -6.93 5.77
CA GLU A 22 -8.01 -7.55 4.49
C GLU A 22 -6.92 -6.75 3.75
N SER A 23 -6.67 -5.51 4.17
CA SER A 23 -5.66 -4.63 3.56
C SER A 23 -5.03 -3.69 4.59
N ILE A 24 -3.77 -3.32 4.36
CA ILE A 24 -3.08 -2.28 5.12
C ILE A 24 -3.76 -0.90 5.01
N ASP A 25 -4.53 -0.65 3.96
CA ASP A 25 -5.27 0.60 3.80
C ASP A 25 -6.42 0.74 4.82
N GLU A 26 -7.11 -0.37 5.15
CA GLU A 26 -8.16 -0.43 6.17
C GLU A 26 -7.59 -0.13 7.56
N LEU A 27 -6.34 -0.52 7.74
CA LEU A 27 -5.56 -0.26 8.93
C LEU A 27 -5.18 1.24 8.98
N VAL A 28 -4.63 1.82 7.92
CA VAL A 28 -4.19 3.23 7.91
C VAL A 28 -5.26 4.24 8.35
N GLU A 29 -6.56 4.01 8.09
CA GLU A 29 -7.64 4.91 8.52
C GLU A 29 -7.84 4.98 10.04
N ASN A 30 -7.65 3.87 10.74
CA ASN A 30 -7.94 3.74 12.18
C ASN A 30 -6.69 3.85 13.07
N TYR A 31 -5.50 3.99 12.48
CA TYR A 31 -4.24 3.85 13.21
C TYR A 31 -3.71 5.12 13.85
N ASN A 32 -2.88 4.91 14.88
CA ASN A 32 -2.15 5.96 15.57
C ASN A 32 -1.06 6.57 14.66
N ARG A 33 -1.28 7.82 14.25
CA ARG A 33 -0.34 8.63 13.44
C ARG A 33 0.79 9.25 14.27
N ALA A 34 1.06 8.77 15.48
CA ALA A 34 2.14 9.29 16.33
C ALA A 34 3.50 9.31 15.62
N HIS A 35 3.80 8.29 14.79
CA HIS A 35 5.01 8.26 13.98
C HIS A 35 5.04 9.28 12.84
N GLU A 36 3.90 9.76 12.34
CA GLU A 36 3.89 10.90 11.41
C GLU A 36 4.23 12.23 12.11
N GLN A 37 4.09 12.28 13.45
CA GLN A 37 4.27 13.48 14.25
C GLN A 37 5.59 13.50 15.02
N ASP A 38 6.17 12.33 15.29
CA ASP A 38 7.42 12.15 16.04
C ASP A 38 8.39 11.19 15.32
N ASN A 39 9.28 11.78 14.53
CA ASN A 39 10.35 11.08 13.83
C ASN A 39 11.46 10.58 14.77
N SER A 40 11.38 10.79 16.09
CA SER A 40 12.37 10.28 17.05
C SER A 40 12.08 8.86 17.55
N LEU A 41 10.90 8.32 17.24
CA LEU A 41 10.48 6.99 17.65
C LEU A 41 11.26 5.87 16.94
N LEU A 42 11.82 6.14 15.76
CA LEU A 42 12.76 5.29 15.06
C LEU A 42 14.01 6.06 14.68
N ASP A 43 15.17 5.41 14.75
CA ASP A 43 16.34 5.94 14.05
C ASP A 43 16.17 5.76 12.53
N SER A 44 16.76 6.67 11.76
CA SER A 44 16.61 6.71 10.31
C SER A 44 17.04 5.42 9.61
N ASN A 45 17.98 4.66 10.18
CA ASN A 45 18.44 3.41 9.60
C ASN A 45 17.39 2.31 9.79
N THR A 46 16.79 2.19 10.97
CA THR A 46 15.67 1.26 11.21
C THR A 46 14.45 1.60 10.34
N GLU A 47 14.08 2.86 10.22
CA GLU A 47 12.98 3.31 9.36
C GLU A 47 13.23 2.94 7.88
N PHE A 48 14.45 3.22 7.39
CA PHE A 48 14.86 2.85 6.03
C PHE A 48 14.71 1.34 5.78
N PHE A 49 15.23 0.51 6.70
CA PHE A 49 15.14 -0.94 6.56
C PHE A 49 13.69 -1.43 6.57
N ALA A 50 12.84 -0.88 7.43
CA ALA A 50 11.43 -1.25 7.46
C ALA A 50 10.72 -0.94 6.14
N HIS A 51 10.99 0.22 5.53
CA HIS A 51 10.48 0.51 4.18
C HIS A 51 11.00 -0.46 3.12
N CYS A 52 12.28 -0.82 3.16
CA CYS A 52 12.84 -1.83 2.26
C CYS A 52 12.17 -3.19 2.42
N PHE A 53 11.89 -3.63 3.66
CA PHE A 53 11.21 -4.89 3.92
C PHE A 53 9.77 -4.89 3.43
N ASN A 54 9.03 -3.78 3.60
CA ASN A 54 7.68 -3.67 3.05
C ASN A 54 7.67 -3.79 1.52
N LEU A 55 8.60 -3.10 0.85
CA LEU A 55 8.76 -3.21 -0.61
C LEU A 55 9.17 -4.62 -1.03
N HIS A 56 10.09 -5.25 -0.28
CA HIS A 56 10.54 -6.61 -0.57
C HIS A 56 9.40 -7.62 -0.44
N ALA A 57 8.65 -7.58 0.67
CA ALA A 57 7.51 -8.45 0.90
C ALA A 57 6.44 -8.26 -0.20
N TRP A 58 6.15 -7.02 -0.58
CA TRP A 58 5.23 -6.71 -1.66
C TRP A 58 5.64 -7.34 -3.00
N VAL A 59 6.93 -7.32 -3.34
CA VAL A 59 7.46 -7.98 -4.55
C VAL A 59 7.42 -9.50 -4.43
N GLU A 60 7.79 -10.06 -3.27
CA GLU A 60 7.77 -11.52 -3.04
C GLU A 60 6.36 -12.13 -3.13
N HIS A 61 5.33 -11.33 -2.84
CA HIS A 61 3.93 -11.72 -2.94
C HIS A 61 3.30 -11.25 -4.26
N GLU A 62 4.08 -11.20 -5.34
CA GLU A 62 3.59 -10.96 -6.70
C GLU A 62 2.79 -9.64 -6.83
N TYR A 63 3.24 -8.61 -6.12
CA TYR A 63 2.63 -7.29 -6.08
C TYR A 63 1.24 -7.22 -5.42
N ASP A 64 0.94 -8.11 -4.46
CA ASP A 64 -0.31 -8.11 -3.69
C ASP A 64 -0.56 -6.75 -3.01
N THR A 65 -1.49 -5.98 -3.59
CA THR A 65 -1.71 -4.57 -3.19
C THR A 65 -2.19 -4.36 -1.75
N PRO A 66 -2.95 -5.27 -1.11
CA PRO A 66 -3.16 -5.28 0.34
C PRO A 66 -1.92 -5.14 1.23
N LEU A 67 -0.74 -5.59 0.78
CA LEU A 67 0.48 -5.63 1.61
C LEU A 67 1.22 -4.29 1.67
N LEU A 68 0.89 -3.36 0.77
CA LEU A 68 1.57 -2.08 0.64
C LEU A 68 0.56 -0.99 0.44
N ASP A 69 0.67 0.09 1.22
CA ASP A 69 -0.25 1.24 1.16
C ASP A 69 -0.54 1.64 -0.29
N VAL A 70 -1.82 1.76 -0.64
CA VAL A 70 -2.27 1.96 -2.02
C VAL A 70 -1.67 3.21 -2.67
N ARG A 71 -1.33 4.23 -1.87
CA ARG A 71 -0.70 5.47 -2.35
C ARG A 71 0.72 5.23 -2.85
N LEU A 72 1.33 4.12 -2.47
CA LEU A 72 2.63 3.65 -2.96
C LEU A 72 2.50 2.47 -3.93
N ALA A 73 1.67 1.46 -3.62
CA ALA A 73 1.52 0.27 -4.46
C ALA A 73 1.02 0.60 -5.86
N PHE A 74 0.01 1.46 -5.99
CA PHE A 74 -0.61 1.75 -7.29
C PHE A 74 0.31 2.54 -8.24
N PRO A 75 0.99 3.63 -7.81
CA PRO A 75 1.99 4.29 -8.66
C PRO A 75 3.16 3.39 -9.05
N LEU A 76 3.62 2.52 -8.15
CA LEU A 76 4.69 1.56 -8.46
C LEU A 76 4.24 0.53 -9.50
N LEU A 77 3.03 -0.02 -9.36
CA LEU A 77 2.46 -0.95 -10.35
C LEU A 77 2.36 -0.32 -11.73
N LYS A 78 1.90 0.93 -11.81
CA LYS A 78 1.83 1.66 -13.07
C LYS A 78 3.21 1.83 -13.69
N ALA A 79 4.20 2.29 -12.91
CA ALA A 79 5.56 2.49 -13.40
C ALA A 79 6.21 1.18 -13.87
N LEU A 80 6.03 0.09 -13.12
CA LEU A 80 6.52 -1.25 -13.51
C LEU A 80 5.84 -1.76 -14.78
N SER A 81 4.54 -1.50 -14.92
CA SER A 81 3.77 -1.85 -16.11
C SER A 81 4.27 -1.12 -17.36
N GLU A 82 4.58 0.17 -17.22
CA GLU A 82 5.07 1.04 -18.30
C GLU A 82 6.46 0.64 -18.79
N VAL A 83 7.34 0.14 -17.90
CA VAL A 83 8.67 -0.37 -18.28
C VAL A 83 8.65 -1.81 -18.79
N GLY A 84 7.48 -2.48 -18.80
CA GLY A 84 7.29 -3.77 -19.44
C GLY A 84 7.33 -4.99 -18.52
N ASP A 85 7.20 -4.83 -17.20
CA ASP A 85 7.02 -5.97 -16.30
C ASP A 85 5.66 -6.64 -16.55
N VAL A 86 5.69 -7.88 -17.05
CA VAL A 86 4.49 -8.64 -17.46
C VAL A 86 3.57 -8.95 -16.29
N LEU A 87 4.15 -9.24 -15.11
CA LEU A 87 3.37 -9.53 -13.91
C LEU A 87 2.70 -8.24 -13.43
N ALA A 88 3.45 -7.14 -13.35
CA ALA A 88 2.90 -5.85 -12.97
C ALA A 88 1.78 -5.39 -13.93
N GLN A 89 1.94 -5.57 -15.25
CA GLN A 89 0.90 -5.27 -16.24
C GLN A 89 -0.40 -6.05 -15.99
N THR A 90 -0.27 -7.30 -15.57
CA THR A 90 -1.42 -8.17 -15.27
C THR A 90 -2.10 -7.70 -14.00
N VAL A 91 -1.35 -7.58 -12.90
CA VAL A 91 -1.86 -7.15 -11.60
C VAL A 91 -2.47 -5.75 -11.69
N PHE A 92 -1.85 -4.81 -12.40
CA PHE A 92 -2.36 -3.45 -12.56
C PHE A 92 -3.74 -3.42 -13.24
N LYS A 93 -3.95 -4.22 -14.29
CA LYS A 93 -5.26 -4.34 -14.96
C LYS A 93 -6.30 -4.98 -14.06
N GLU A 94 -5.92 -5.98 -13.27
CA GLU A 94 -6.83 -6.63 -12.32
C GLU A 94 -7.27 -5.66 -11.22
N GLU A 95 -6.33 -4.88 -10.68
CA GLU A 95 -6.56 -3.87 -9.66
C GLU A 95 -7.45 -2.72 -10.15
N ILE A 96 -7.27 -2.31 -11.42
CA ILE A 96 -8.19 -1.43 -12.13
C ILE A 96 -9.59 -2.06 -12.22
N ALA A 97 -9.68 -3.30 -12.68
CA ALA A 97 -10.96 -3.98 -12.87
C ALA A 97 -11.71 -4.18 -11.52
N LYS A 98 -10.99 -4.51 -10.44
CA LYS A 98 -11.53 -4.59 -9.07
C LYS A 98 -12.14 -3.25 -8.64
N ARG A 99 -11.40 -2.15 -8.81
CA ARG A 99 -11.87 -0.79 -8.44
C ARG A 99 -13.04 -0.30 -9.31
N CYS A 100 -13.06 -0.61 -10.61
CA CYS A 100 -14.21 -0.35 -11.47
C CYS A 100 -15.47 -1.07 -11.00
N ARG A 101 -15.35 -2.34 -10.58
CA ARG A 101 -16.48 -3.12 -10.05
C ARG A 101 -17.03 -2.55 -8.75
N SER A 102 -16.21 -1.90 -7.93
CA SER A 102 -16.67 -1.24 -6.70
C SER A 102 -17.48 0.05 -6.93
N GLY A 103 -17.60 0.53 -8.18
CA GLY A 103 -18.51 1.62 -8.54
C GLY A 103 -17.96 3.04 -8.30
N PHE A 104 -16.67 3.20 -8.00
CA PHE A 104 -16.06 4.52 -7.85
C PHE A 104 -15.90 5.22 -9.21
N PHE A 105 -16.76 6.21 -9.47
CA PHE A 105 -16.79 6.99 -10.71
C PHE A 105 -15.44 7.65 -11.05
N SER A 106 -14.66 8.03 -10.03
CA SER A 106 -13.33 8.62 -10.19
C SER A 106 -12.32 7.68 -10.87
N VAL A 107 -12.44 6.37 -10.64
CA VAL A 107 -11.58 5.36 -11.28
C VAL A 107 -11.98 5.16 -12.74
N ILE A 108 -13.28 5.21 -13.02
CA ILE A 108 -13.81 5.11 -14.39
C ILE A 108 -13.40 6.33 -15.22
N GLU A 109 -13.48 7.54 -14.68
CA GLU A 109 -12.99 8.75 -15.37
C GLU A 109 -11.48 8.69 -15.64
N TYR A 110 -10.68 8.26 -14.65
CA TYR A 110 -9.23 8.12 -14.82
C TYR A 110 -8.90 7.21 -16.01
N LEU A 111 -9.59 6.07 -16.15
CA LEU A 111 -9.35 5.10 -17.23
C LEU A 111 -9.87 5.56 -18.60
N ASN A 112 -10.89 6.42 -18.63
CA ASN A 112 -11.40 6.99 -19.88
C ASN A 112 -10.45 8.07 -20.45
N HIS A 113 -9.47 8.51 -19.68
CA HIS A 113 -8.51 9.56 -20.05
C HIS A 113 -7.06 9.05 -20.20
N GLU A 114 -6.80 7.75 -20.02
CA GLU A 114 -5.57 7.06 -20.48
C GLU A 114 -5.69 6.59 -21.93
#